data_AF-A0A5N5WEJ1-F1
#
_entry.id   AF-A0A5N5WEJ1-F1
#
_cell.length_a   1.000
_cell.length_b   1.000
_cell.length_c   1.000
_cell.angle_alpha   90.00
_cell.angle_beta   90.00
_cell.angle_gamma   90.00
#
_symmetry.space_group_name_H-M   'P 1'
#
loop_
_entity.id
_entity.type
_entity.pdbx_description
1 polymer ?
#
loop_
_entity_poly.entity_id
_entity_poly.type
_entity_poly.pdbx_seq_one_letter_code
_entity_poly.pdbx_strand_id
1 'polypeptide(L)'
;MRPAHFVHTLQAAPGQGKGPDDLIQAVYQPVIVSKLPKPYINVRSESKLYVLPPQWDAAKYLANSTGSGKPARRGSAGFSYLSVLQYSSKAGAPERAVAQHIDKAFRDPKSTKPENPKKSVPGYDVNRPLHRTNDAKRKNDNRRKSISQCVKYWGKGYSQGKKFDCDEFPFASTYEGAAQRDYDNSAMENNFSVLPIPSKENQAGGTLLQSFYAKHRILNGTDDAFVVRIN
;
A
#
# COMPACT_ATOMS: atom_id res chain seq x y z
N MET A 1 6.02 19.10 -34.07
CA MET A 1 4.64 19.23 -33.56
C MET A 1 4.70 19.66 -32.10
N ARG A 2 3.99 20.72 -31.71
CA ARG A 2 3.77 21.03 -30.29
C ARG A 2 2.70 20.05 -29.76
N PRO A 3 2.86 19.44 -28.58
CA PRO A 3 1.81 18.62 -28.00
C PRO A 3 0.55 19.48 -27.76
N ALA A 4 -0.62 18.90 -28.02
CA ALA A 4 -1.89 19.52 -27.66
C ALA A 4 -1.91 19.72 -26.14
N HIS A 5 -2.13 20.96 -25.69
CA HIS A 5 -2.39 21.29 -24.30
C HIS A 5 -3.84 21.74 -24.17
N PHE A 6 -4.49 21.36 -23.08
CA PHE A 6 -5.80 21.86 -22.70
C PHE A 6 -5.59 22.84 -21.55
N VAL A 7 -5.92 24.12 -21.78
CA VAL A 7 -5.95 25.14 -20.72
C VAL A 7 -7.40 25.56 -20.54
N HIS A 8 -7.88 25.51 -19.31
CA HIS A 8 -9.18 26.06 -18.93
C HIS A 8 -8.97 27.09 -17.83
N THR A 9 -9.46 28.31 -18.07
CA THR A 9 -9.38 29.41 -17.11
C THR A 9 -10.78 29.73 -16.65
N LEU A 10 -11.03 29.59 -15.35
CA LEU A 10 -12.25 30.08 -14.72
C LEU A 10 -12.01 31.51 -14.24
N GLN A 11 -12.83 32.42 -14.75
CA GLN A 11 -12.89 33.80 -14.29
C GLN A 11 -14.29 34.06 -13.79
N ALA A 12 -14.38 34.74 -12.66
CA ALA A 12 -15.64 35.18 -12.10
C ALA A 12 -15.45 36.54 -11.43
N ALA A 13 -16.48 37.37 -11.55
CA ALA A 13 -16.56 38.65 -10.88
C ALA A 13 -17.12 38.48 -9.45
N PRO A 14 -16.87 39.44 -8.54
CA PRO A 14 -17.50 39.44 -7.23
C PRO A 14 -19.04 39.31 -7.32
N GLY A 15 -19.63 38.44 -6.50
CA GLY A 15 -21.06 38.17 -6.42
C GLY A 15 -21.58 37.05 -7.33
N GLN A 16 -20.69 36.30 -7.99
CA GLN A 16 -21.06 35.19 -8.90
C GLN A 16 -20.93 33.79 -8.28
N GLY A 17 -20.49 33.69 -7.03
CA GLY A 17 -20.40 32.45 -6.26
C GLY A 17 -21.63 32.18 -5.39
N LYS A 18 -21.54 31.13 -4.57
CA LYS A 18 -22.65 30.63 -3.75
C LYS A 18 -22.46 30.99 -2.28
N GLY A 19 -23.58 31.42 -1.66
CA GLY A 19 -23.66 31.66 -0.22
C GLY A 19 -23.06 33.00 0.20
N PRO A 20 -23.02 33.27 1.51
CA PRO A 20 -22.47 34.53 2.04
C PRO A 20 -20.98 34.72 1.73
N ASP A 21 -20.29 33.63 1.35
CA ASP A 21 -18.85 33.59 1.10
C ASP A 21 -18.47 33.73 -0.39
N ASP A 22 -19.45 33.93 -1.28
CA ASP A 22 -19.23 34.07 -2.74
C ASP A 22 -18.42 32.89 -3.33
N LEU A 23 -18.68 31.66 -2.84
CA LEU A 23 -17.87 30.48 -3.15
C LEU A 23 -18.07 29.97 -4.59
N ILE A 24 -16.97 29.78 -5.31
CA ILE A 24 -16.97 29.17 -6.65
C ILE A 24 -16.23 27.84 -6.59
N GLN A 25 -16.87 26.79 -7.12
CA GLN A 25 -16.30 25.45 -7.21
C GLN A 25 -16.32 24.98 -8.66
N ALA A 26 -15.27 24.29 -9.09
CA ALA A 26 -15.20 23.67 -10.40
C ALA A 26 -14.67 22.24 -10.28
N VAL A 27 -15.35 21.32 -10.95
CA VAL A 27 -14.95 19.92 -11.05
C VAL A 27 -14.57 19.65 -12.50
N TYR A 28 -13.32 19.25 -12.71
CA TYR A 28 -12.79 18.98 -14.05
C TYR A 28 -12.76 17.48 -14.33
N GLN A 29 -13.54 17.02 -15.32
CA GLN A 29 -13.55 15.62 -15.76
C GLN A 29 -13.53 15.56 -17.30
N PRO A 30 -12.37 15.33 -17.94
CA PRO A 30 -12.28 15.36 -19.40
C PRO A 30 -12.88 14.09 -20.03
N VAL A 31 -13.42 14.24 -21.23
CA VAL A 31 -13.76 13.12 -22.12
C VAL A 31 -13.00 13.35 -23.43
N ILE A 32 -12.15 12.42 -23.84
CA ILE A 32 -11.46 12.51 -25.13
C ILE A 32 -12.31 11.82 -26.19
N VAL A 33 -12.55 12.55 -27.28
CA VAL A 33 -13.17 12.01 -28.49
C VAL A 33 -12.16 11.93 -29.62
N SER A 34 -11.84 10.70 -30.07
CA SER A 34 -10.97 10.48 -31.22
C SER A 34 -11.80 10.14 -32.45
N LYS A 35 -11.62 10.89 -33.55
CA LYS A 35 -12.16 10.55 -34.87
C LYS A 35 -11.01 10.04 -35.74
N LEU A 36 -11.00 8.74 -36.05
CA LEU A 36 -9.98 8.15 -36.92
C LEU A 36 -10.31 8.40 -38.41
N PRO A 37 -9.30 8.61 -39.27
CA PRO A 37 -9.51 8.69 -40.72
C PRO A 37 -9.85 7.30 -41.31
N LYS A 38 -10.52 7.25 -42.47
CA LYS A 38 -10.77 5.99 -43.20
C LYS A 38 -9.43 5.31 -43.54
N PRO A 39 -9.31 3.96 -43.48
CA PRO A 39 -10.37 2.94 -43.38
C PRO A 39 -10.70 2.45 -41.96
N TYR A 40 -10.24 3.13 -40.89
CA TYR A 40 -10.41 2.64 -39.52
C TYR A 40 -11.88 2.82 -39.04
N ILE A 41 -12.56 1.71 -38.69
CA ILE A 41 -13.94 1.72 -38.19
C ILE A 41 -13.92 1.95 -36.67
N ASN A 42 -14.70 2.93 -36.21
CA ASN A 42 -14.83 3.34 -34.81
C ASN A 42 -15.30 2.20 -33.90
N VAL A 43 -14.44 1.72 -33.02
CA VAL A 43 -14.84 0.88 -31.87
C VAL A 43 -14.61 1.73 -30.61
N ARG A 44 -15.63 2.54 -30.26
CA ARG A 44 -15.68 3.53 -29.17
C ARG A 44 -14.79 4.76 -29.36
N SER A 45 -15.45 5.89 -29.60
CA SER A 45 -14.83 7.22 -29.71
C SER A 45 -14.87 8.02 -28.42
N GLU A 46 -15.23 7.45 -27.27
CA GLU A 46 -15.34 8.20 -26.00
C GLU A 46 -14.64 7.44 -24.86
N SER A 47 -13.67 8.10 -24.22
CA SER A 47 -13.09 7.65 -22.95
C SER A 47 -13.03 8.80 -21.96
N LYS A 48 -13.41 8.53 -20.71
CA LYS A 48 -13.21 9.48 -19.60
C LYS A 48 -11.71 9.52 -19.31
N LEU A 49 -11.13 10.72 -19.32
CA LEU A 49 -9.75 10.91 -18.92
C LEU A 49 -9.68 10.70 -17.41
N TYR A 50 -9.08 9.59 -17.01
CA TYR A 50 -8.72 9.35 -15.63
C TYR A 50 -7.50 10.22 -15.31
N VAL A 51 -7.69 11.25 -14.48
CA VAL A 51 -6.58 12.06 -13.98
C VAL A 51 -5.91 11.27 -12.86
N LEU A 52 -4.70 10.79 -13.11
CA LEU A 52 -3.76 10.36 -12.08
C LEU A 52 -2.94 11.59 -11.70
N PRO A 53 -3.30 12.38 -10.67
CA PRO A 53 -2.43 13.46 -10.24
C PRO A 53 -1.11 12.84 -9.77
N PRO A 54 0.05 13.28 -10.29
CA PRO A 54 1.32 12.82 -9.77
C PRO A 54 1.48 13.30 -8.34
N GLN A 55 1.86 12.40 -7.45
CA GLN A 55 2.28 12.69 -6.10
C GLN A 55 3.73 13.17 -6.09
N TRP A 56 4.01 14.22 -5.31
CA TRP A 56 5.37 14.68 -5.10
C TRP A 56 5.89 14.13 -3.77
N ASP A 57 7.02 13.42 -3.81
CA ASP A 57 7.70 12.96 -2.61
C ASP A 57 9.18 13.33 -2.63
N ALA A 58 9.77 13.42 -1.44
CA ALA A 58 11.15 13.81 -1.20
C ALA A 58 11.91 12.72 -0.44
N ALA A 59 11.54 11.44 -0.62
CA ALA A 59 12.14 10.35 0.12
C ALA A 59 13.67 10.27 -0.12
N LYS A 60 14.42 9.89 0.92
CA LYS A 60 15.89 9.86 0.90
C LYS A 60 16.49 8.96 -0.20
N TYR A 61 15.75 7.93 -0.61
CA TYR A 61 16.18 6.99 -1.64
C TYR A 61 16.02 7.55 -3.07
N LEU A 62 15.37 8.69 -3.27
CA LEU A 62 15.26 9.32 -4.59
C LEU A 62 16.63 9.84 -5.04
N ALA A 63 16.97 9.70 -6.32
CA ALA A 63 18.19 10.25 -6.89
C ALA A 63 18.32 11.77 -6.69
N ASN A 64 17.18 12.47 -6.63
CA ASN A 64 17.08 13.90 -6.40
C ASN A 64 16.64 14.26 -4.95
N SER A 65 16.91 13.38 -3.98
CA SER A 65 16.51 13.57 -2.57
C SER A 65 17.21 14.73 -1.86
N THR A 66 18.29 15.27 -2.43
CA THR A 66 19.00 16.45 -1.90
C THR A 66 18.68 17.73 -2.68
N GLY A 67 18.01 17.63 -3.83
CA GLY A 67 17.79 18.79 -4.72
C GLY A 67 19.09 19.46 -5.17
N SER A 68 20.20 18.72 -5.19
CA SER A 68 21.56 19.26 -5.38
C SER A 68 21.88 20.41 -4.41
N GLY A 69 21.42 20.31 -3.15
CA GLY A 69 21.60 21.34 -2.12
C GLY A 69 20.58 22.48 -2.16
N LYS A 70 19.65 22.50 -3.12
CA LYS A 70 18.56 23.47 -3.21
C LYS A 70 17.25 22.83 -2.73
N PRO A 71 16.72 23.18 -1.54
CA PRO A 71 15.52 22.56 -0.99
C PRO A 71 14.30 22.58 -1.93
N ALA A 72 14.12 23.67 -2.68
CA ALA A 72 13.03 23.82 -3.66
C ALA A 72 13.09 22.83 -4.84
N ARG A 73 14.23 22.18 -5.06
CA ARG A 73 14.43 21.17 -6.12
C ARG A 73 14.32 19.75 -5.60
N ARG A 74 14.05 19.55 -4.31
CA ARG A 74 14.06 18.23 -3.69
C ARG A 74 12.84 17.41 -4.09
N GLY A 75 13.08 16.17 -4.52
CA GLY A 75 12.03 15.19 -4.74
C GLY A 75 11.79 14.83 -6.20
N SER A 76 10.70 14.10 -6.43
CA SER A 76 10.29 13.64 -7.75
C SER A 76 8.79 13.38 -7.77
N ALA A 77 8.15 13.63 -8.92
CA ALA A 77 6.80 13.22 -9.20
C ALA A 77 6.71 11.69 -9.43
N GLY A 78 5.66 11.05 -8.93
CA GLY A 78 5.29 9.66 -9.21
C GLY A 78 3.78 9.53 -9.27
N PHE A 79 3.24 8.61 -10.06
CA PHE A 79 1.80 8.34 -10.06
C PHE A 79 1.47 7.31 -9.00
N SER A 80 0.28 7.42 -8.40
CA SER A 80 -0.24 6.36 -7.54
C SER A 80 -0.59 5.14 -8.38
N TYR A 81 -0.23 3.96 -7.88
CA TYR A 81 -0.55 2.71 -8.55
C TYR A 81 -0.63 1.54 -7.58
N LEU A 82 -1.33 0.50 -8.01
CA LEU A 82 -1.35 -0.78 -7.31
C LEU A 82 -0.15 -1.62 -7.77
N SER A 83 0.70 -2.00 -6.83
CA SER A 83 1.85 -2.86 -7.09
C SER A 83 1.68 -4.27 -6.52
N VAL A 84 2.53 -5.21 -6.93
CA VAL A 84 2.47 -6.60 -6.48
C VAL A 84 3.79 -7.00 -5.83
N LEU A 85 3.77 -7.24 -4.52
CA LEU A 85 4.87 -7.84 -3.77
C LEU A 85 4.89 -9.35 -4.03
N GLN A 86 6.02 -9.86 -4.50
CA GLN A 86 6.19 -11.28 -4.79
C GLN A 86 7.01 -11.94 -3.68
N TYR A 87 6.47 -13.01 -3.10
CA TYR A 87 7.20 -13.92 -2.24
C TYR A 87 7.18 -15.34 -2.81
N SER A 88 8.23 -16.12 -2.55
CA SER A 88 8.36 -17.49 -3.06
C SER A 88 8.27 -18.50 -1.93
N SER A 89 7.36 -19.47 -2.08
CA SER A 89 7.22 -20.63 -1.19
C SER A 89 8.07 -21.83 -1.61
N LYS A 90 8.80 -21.69 -2.73
CA LYS A 90 9.64 -22.75 -3.30
C LYS A 90 10.81 -23.09 -2.38
N ALA A 91 11.26 -24.35 -2.45
CA ALA A 91 12.46 -24.78 -1.75
C ALA A 91 13.67 -23.92 -2.15
N GLY A 92 14.46 -23.50 -1.16
CA GLY A 92 15.64 -22.65 -1.37
C GLY A 92 15.36 -21.14 -1.45
N ALA A 93 14.09 -20.71 -1.48
CA ALA A 93 13.77 -19.29 -1.37
C ALA A 93 14.18 -18.76 0.01
N PRO A 94 14.94 -17.64 0.10
CA PRO A 94 15.39 -17.09 1.37
C PRO A 94 14.25 -16.72 2.34
N GLU A 95 13.06 -16.42 1.82
CA GLU A 95 11.88 -15.97 2.56
C GLU A 95 10.73 -16.99 2.57
N ARG A 96 11.04 -18.26 2.30
CA ARG A 96 10.06 -19.34 2.14
C ARG A 96 9.04 -19.41 3.28
N ALA A 97 9.48 -19.33 4.54
CA ALA A 97 8.59 -19.43 5.69
C ALA A 97 7.62 -18.25 5.80
N VAL A 98 8.03 -17.04 5.40
CA VAL A 98 7.14 -15.87 5.29
C VAL A 98 6.08 -16.13 4.22
N ALA A 99 6.51 -16.62 3.05
CA ALA A 99 5.60 -16.94 1.95
C ALA A 99 4.55 -17.98 2.35
N GLN A 100 4.97 -19.04 3.06
CA GLN A 100 4.09 -20.09 3.56
C GLN A 100 3.12 -19.59 4.63
N HIS A 101 3.56 -18.72 5.53
CA HIS A 101 2.67 -18.12 6.53
C HIS A 101 1.60 -17.26 5.87
N ILE A 102 1.98 -16.41 4.92
CA ILE A 102 1.05 -15.55 4.18
C ILE A 102 0.08 -16.38 3.33
N ASP A 103 0.56 -17.42 2.62
CA ASP A 103 -0.31 -18.32 1.86
C ASP A 103 -1.36 -18.99 2.74
N LYS A 104 -0.98 -19.42 3.94
CA LYS A 104 -1.93 -19.95 4.93
C LYS A 104 -2.95 -18.90 5.36
N ALA A 105 -2.52 -17.66 5.62
CA ALA A 105 -3.42 -16.56 5.97
C ALA A 105 -4.42 -16.22 4.85
N PHE A 106 -4.06 -16.46 3.59
CA PHE A 106 -4.95 -16.29 2.44
C PHE A 106 -5.92 -17.44 2.23
N ARG A 107 -5.42 -18.68 2.26
CA ARG A 107 -6.21 -19.87 1.92
C ARG A 107 -7.08 -20.38 3.06
N ASP A 108 -6.59 -20.23 4.29
CA ASP A 108 -7.27 -20.69 5.49
C ASP A 108 -7.02 -19.72 6.67
N PRO A 109 -7.54 -18.48 6.60
CA PRO A 109 -7.34 -17.47 7.64
C PRO A 109 -7.84 -17.91 9.02
N LYS A 110 -8.84 -18.81 9.08
CA LYS A 110 -9.46 -19.23 10.33
C LYS A 110 -8.55 -20.16 11.15
N SER A 111 -7.65 -20.91 10.49
CA SER A 111 -6.68 -21.76 11.20
C SER A 111 -5.42 -21.02 11.66
N THR A 112 -5.27 -19.75 11.30
CA THR A 112 -4.15 -18.93 11.78
C THR A 112 -4.46 -18.24 13.11
N LYS A 113 -3.42 -17.86 13.85
CA LYS A 113 -3.57 -17.14 15.12
C LYS A 113 -3.41 -15.64 14.93
N PRO A 114 -4.07 -14.76 15.71
CA PRO A 114 -5.09 -15.08 16.71
C PRO A 114 -6.36 -15.68 16.11
N GLU A 115 -7.09 -16.47 16.88
CA GLU A 115 -8.36 -17.04 16.40
C GLU A 115 -9.39 -15.94 16.15
N ASN A 116 -10.07 -16.03 15.01
CA ASN A 116 -11.27 -15.24 14.70
C ASN A 116 -12.12 -16.04 13.68
N PRO A 117 -13.33 -16.51 14.04
CA PRO A 117 -14.18 -17.29 13.15
C PRO A 117 -14.60 -16.58 11.85
N LYS A 118 -14.56 -15.24 11.85
CA LYS A 118 -14.88 -14.38 10.71
C LYS A 118 -13.62 -13.82 10.02
N LYS A 119 -12.42 -14.29 10.40
CA LYS A 119 -11.17 -13.73 9.90
C LYS A 119 -11.13 -13.70 8.38
N SER A 120 -10.78 -12.55 7.85
CA SER A 120 -10.63 -12.31 6.44
C SER A 120 -9.47 -11.34 6.25
N VAL A 121 -8.25 -11.86 6.14
CA VAL A 121 -7.04 -11.03 6.13
C VAL A 121 -6.90 -10.34 4.75
N PRO A 122 -6.67 -9.01 4.69
CA PRO A 122 -6.50 -8.30 3.42
C PRO A 122 -5.14 -8.59 2.76
N GLY A 123 -4.98 -8.17 1.52
CA GLY A 123 -3.68 -8.10 0.83
C GLY A 123 -3.43 -9.14 -0.25
N TYR A 124 -4.33 -10.07 -0.53
CA TYR A 124 -4.21 -11.00 -1.68
C TYR A 124 -4.99 -10.52 -2.92
N ASP A 125 -6.02 -9.69 -2.71
CA ASP A 125 -6.91 -9.21 -3.76
C ASP A 125 -6.86 -7.68 -3.88
N VAL A 126 -7.16 -7.18 -5.08
CA VAL A 126 -7.07 -5.76 -5.41
C VAL A 126 -8.17 -4.90 -4.80
N ASN A 127 -9.26 -5.50 -4.29
CA ASN A 127 -10.34 -4.79 -3.62
C ASN A 127 -10.00 -4.55 -2.14
N ARG A 128 -9.05 -5.31 -1.60
CA ARG A 128 -8.58 -5.22 -0.21
C ARG A 128 -7.06 -5.18 -0.17
N PRO A 129 -6.43 -4.18 -0.81
CA PRO A 129 -4.99 -4.07 -0.84
C PRO A 129 -4.44 -3.65 0.53
N LEU A 130 -3.12 -3.67 0.64
CA LEU A 130 -2.38 -3.14 1.77
C LEU A 130 -1.87 -1.73 1.44
N HIS A 131 -1.80 -0.90 2.48
CA HIS A 131 -1.30 0.46 2.38
C HIS A 131 -0.14 0.63 3.34
N ARG A 132 0.98 1.17 2.85
CA ARG A 132 2.17 1.35 3.68
C ARG A 132 1.94 2.46 4.71
N THR A 133 2.36 2.23 5.95
CA THR A 133 2.55 3.28 6.94
C THR A 133 4.02 3.44 7.35
N ASN A 134 4.48 4.69 7.46
CA ASN A 134 5.77 5.07 8.04
C ASN A 134 5.64 5.66 9.45
N ASP A 135 4.43 5.77 9.98
CA ASP A 135 4.19 6.26 11.34
C ASP A 135 4.86 5.32 12.36
N ALA A 136 5.81 5.85 13.12
CA ALA A 136 6.60 5.06 14.05
C ALA A 136 5.75 4.47 15.19
N LYS A 137 4.75 5.22 15.67
CA LYS A 137 3.87 4.77 16.74
C LYS A 137 3.01 3.61 16.24
N ARG A 138 2.34 3.77 15.10
CA ARG A 138 1.49 2.74 14.50
C ARG A 138 2.26 1.47 14.19
N LYS A 139 3.47 1.58 13.64
CA LYS A 139 4.35 0.42 13.41
C LYS A 139 4.69 -0.30 14.72
N ASN A 140 4.99 0.43 15.78
CA ASN A 140 5.31 -0.16 17.07
C ASN A 140 4.09 -0.80 17.73
N ASP A 141 2.91 -0.20 17.60
CA ASP A 141 1.66 -0.73 18.13
C ASP A 141 1.26 -2.01 17.39
N ASN A 142 1.38 -2.04 16.05
CA ASN A 142 1.21 -3.25 15.25
C ASN A 142 2.13 -4.38 15.75
N ARG A 143 3.45 -4.12 15.86
CA ARG A 143 4.40 -5.14 16.36
C ARG A 143 4.09 -5.61 17.77
N ARG A 144 3.76 -4.68 18.66
CA ARG A 144 3.43 -5.01 20.06
C ARG A 144 2.23 -5.95 20.11
N LYS A 145 1.19 -5.67 19.32
CA LYS A 145 -0.01 -6.51 19.23
C LYS A 145 0.31 -7.89 18.66
N SER A 146 1.10 -7.97 17.59
CA SER A 146 1.53 -9.26 17.01
C SER A 146 2.37 -10.09 17.98
N ILE A 147 3.40 -9.51 18.59
CA ILE A 147 4.26 -10.17 19.58
C ILE A 147 3.44 -10.66 20.77
N SER A 148 2.49 -9.85 21.25
CA SER A 148 1.56 -10.27 22.31
C SER A 148 0.78 -11.53 21.92
N GLN A 149 0.33 -11.66 20.67
CA GLN A 149 -0.32 -12.89 20.19
C GLN A 149 0.68 -14.05 20.08
N CYS A 150 1.90 -13.85 19.56
CA CYS A 150 2.91 -14.91 19.55
C CYS A 150 3.21 -15.45 20.96
N VAL A 151 3.35 -14.56 21.95
CA VAL A 151 3.54 -14.95 23.35
C VAL A 151 2.31 -15.69 23.89
N LYS A 152 1.10 -15.27 23.53
CA LYS A 152 -0.15 -15.94 23.95
C LYS A 152 -0.24 -17.38 23.46
N TYR A 153 0.09 -17.65 22.20
CA TYR A 153 -0.12 -18.97 21.58
C TYR A 153 1.10 -19.90 21.60
N TRP A 154 2.33 -19.36 21.70
CA TRP A 154 3.57 -20.15 21.72
C TRP A 154 4.45 -19.91 22.96
N GLY A 155 4.02 -19.05 23.90
CA GLY A 155 4.74 -18.74 25.12
C GLY A 155 5.89 -17.72 24.94
N LYS A 156 6.42 -17.21 26.06
CA LYS A 156 7.55 -16.24 26.05
C LYS A 156 8.83 -16.79 25.41
N GLY A 157 8.97 -18.12 25.36
CA GLY A 157 10.10 -18.83 24.76
C GLY A 157 9.99 -19.05 23.25
N TYR A 158 8.97 -18.52 22.56
CA TYR A 158 8.75 -18.78 21.13
C TYR A 158 9.97 -18.50 20.25
N SER A 159 10.82 -17.55 20.65
CA SER A 159 11.99 -17.15 19.88
C SER A 159 13.14 -18.17 19.90
N GLN A 160 13.09 -19.13 20.83
CA GLN A 160 14.11 -20.19 21.02
C GLN A 160 15.55 -19.66 20.94
N GLY A 161 15.84 -18.58 21.68
CA GLY A 161 17.16 -17.94 21.66
C GLY A 161 17.45 -17.19 20.36
N LYS A 162 16.46 -16.46 19.82
CA LYS A 162 16.55 -15.67 18.57
C LYS A 162 16.72 -16.52 17.29
N LYS A 163 16.31 -17.78 17.34
CA LYS A 163 16.23 -18.65 16.15
C LYS A 163 14.93 -18.46 15.38
N PHE A 164 13.88 -17.99 16.07
CA PHE A 164 12.58 -17.68 15.50
C PHE A 164 12.19 -16.24 15.81
N ASP A 165 11.56 -15.61 14.83
CA ASP A 165 10.93 -14.30 14.96
C ASP A 165 9.41 -14.46 14.82
N CYS A 166 8.65 -13.58 15.46
CA CYS A 166 7.20 -13.53 15.29
C CYS A 166 6.91 -12.84 13.96
N ASP A 167 6.57 -13.60 12.93
CA ASP A 167 6.09 -13.04 11.66
C ASP A 167 4.62 -12.64 11.79
N GLU A 168 4.24 -11.60 11.06
CA GLU A 168 2.96 -10.92 11.18
C GLU A 168 2.42 -10.53 9.80
N PHE A 169 1.16 -10.87 9.54
CA PHE A 169 0.49 -10.49 8.31
C PHE A 169 -0.97 -10.05 8.59
N PRO A 170 -1.40 -8.84 8.22
CA PRO A 170 -0.66 -7.84 7.44
C PRO A 170 0.54 -7.25 8.19
N PHE A 171 1.54 -6.77 7.44
CA PHE A 171 2.83 -6.36 8.01
C PHE A 171 2.69 -5.18 8.99
N ALA A 172 3.54 -5.07 10.02
CA ALA A 172 3.48 -3.90 10.90
C ALA A 172 3.73 -2.56 10.20
N SER A 173 4.34 -2.58 9.01
CA SER A 173 4.52 -1.41 8.16
C SER A 173 3.30 -1.09 7.29
N THR A 174 2.11 -1.63 7.62
CA THR A 174 0.85 -1.36 6.90
C THR A 174 -0.23 -0.77 7.81
N TYR A 175 -1.18 -0.06 7.21
CA TYR A 175 -2.37 0.44 7.89
C TYR A 175 -3.25 -0.73 8.40
N GLU A 176 -3.27 -1.84 7.67
CA GLU A 176 -4.04 -3.06 7.95
C GLU A 176 -3.36 -4.00 8.96
N GLY A 177 -2.23 -3.59 9.55
CA GLY A 177 -1.49 -4.39 10.53
C GLY A 177 -2.28 -4.70 11.81
N ALA A 178 -1.67 -5.48 12.70
CA ALA A 178 -2.35 -6.08 13.86
C ALA A 178 -3.08 -5.09 14.80
N ALA A 179 -2.65 -3.83 14.87
CA ALA A 179 -3.28 -2.79 15.67
C ALA A 179 -4.30 -1.94 14.89
N GLN A 180 -4.69 -2.31 13.66
CA GLN A 180 -5.65 -1.56 12.84
C GLN A 180 -6.90 -1.17 13.64
N ARG A 181 -7.40 -2.09 14.45
CA ARG A 181 -8.58 -1.93 15.29
C ARG A 181 -8.47 -0.82 16.35
N ASP A 182 -7.25 -0.52 16.78
CA ASP A 182 -6.99 0.55 17.75
C ASP A 182 -7.03 1.95 17.08
N TYR A 183 -6.98 1.99 15.73
CA TYR A 183 -7.01 3.21 14.92
C TYR A 183 -8.29 3.37 14.09
N ASP A 184 -9.06 2.30 13.91
CA ASP A 184 -10.26 2.27 13.09
C ASP A 184 -11.40 1.52 13.79
N ASN A 185 -12.30 2.33 14.38
CA ASN A 185 -13.73 2.15 14.65
C ASN A 185 -14.50 0.99 14.00
N SER A 186 -14.19 0.67 12.74
CA SER A 186 -14.92 -0.26 11.89
C SER A 186 -14.14 -1.53 11.54
N ALA A 187 -12.83 -1.55 11.77
CA ALA A 187 -11.99 -2.69 11.43
C ALA A 187 -12.39 -3.95 12.23
N MET A 188 -12.15 -5.12 11.66
CA MET A 188 -12.44 -6.38 12.36
C MET A 188 -11.38 -6.66 13.43
N GLU A 189 -11.80 -7.05 14.63
CA GLU A 189 -10.89 -7.46 15.68
C GLU A 189 -10.11 -8.72 15.29
N ASN A 190 -8.83 -8.81 15.66
CA ASN A 190 -7.99 -9.99 15.40
C ASN A 190 -7.95 -10.41 13.91
N ASN A 191 -8.07 -9.43 12.99
CA ASN A 191 -8.06 -9.66 11.55
C ASN A 191 -6.65 -9.69 10.94
N PHE A 192 -5.75 -10.41 11.60
CA PHE A 192 -4.36 -10.60 11.21
C PHE A 192 -3.92 -12.02 11.58
N SER A 193 -2.72 -12.37 11.15
CA SER A 193 -2.08 -13.66 11.33
C SER A 193 -0.70 -13.46 11.94
N VAL A 194 -0.34 -14.30 12.92
CA VAL A 194 1.00 -14.38 13.47
C VAL A 194 1.50 -15.83 13.49
N LEU A 195 2.79 -16.01 13.27
CA LEU A 195 3.45 -17.31 13.34
C LEU A 195 4.93 -17.13 13.69
N PRO A 196 5.46 -17.83 14.71
CA PRO A 196 6.91 -17.95 14.88
C PRO A 196 7.51 -18.71 13.70
N ILE A 197 8.41 -18.06 12.96
CA ILE A 197 9.12 -18.65 11.81
C ILE A 197 10.64 -18.43 11.97
N PRO A 198 11.50 -19.17 11.25
CA PRO A 198 12.95 -19.01 11.35
C PRO A 198 13.39 -17.56 11.11
N SER A 199 14.17 -16.99 12.04
CA SER A 199 14.54 -15.56 12.04
C SER A 199 15.25 -15.13 10.75
N LYS A 200 16.09 -16.01 10.18
CA LYS A 200 16.77 -15.71 8.91
C LYS A 200 15.79 -15.49 7.77
N GLU A 201 14.76 -16.32 7.69
CA GLU A 201 13.76 -16.23 6.62
C GLU A 201 12.82 -15.04 6.84
N ASN A 202 12.47 -14.75 8.10
CA ASN A 202 11.69 -13.56 8.43
C ASN A 202 12.41 -12.27 8.05
N GLN A 203 13.71 -12.18 8.37
CA GLN A 203 14.54 -11.01 8.06
C GLN A 203 14.78 -10.87 6.55
N ALA A 204 14.91 -11.98 5.82
CA ALA A 204 14.97 -11.97 4.36
C ALA A 204 13.67 -11.41 3.75
N GLY A 205 12.51 -11.90 4.23
CA GLY A 205 11.21 -11.38 3.83
C GLY A 205 11.04 -9.88 4.12
N GLY A 206 11.45 -9.43 5.31
CA GLY A 206 11.44 -8.01 5.69
C GLY A 206 12.37 -7.15 4.82
N THR A 207 13.53 -7.67 4.43
CA THR A 207 14.47 -6.98 3.51
C THR A 207 13.87 -6.83 2.12
N LEU A 208 13.20 -7.87 1.62
CA LEU A 208 12.50 -7.85 0.35
C LEU A 208 11.34 -6.84 0.38
N LEU A 209 10.54 -6.79 1.45
CA LEU A 209 9.47 -5.79 1.64
C LEU A 209 10.01 -4.35 1.62
N GLN A 210 11.11 -4.07 2.32
CA GLN A 210 11.73 -2.75 2.30
C GLN A 210 12.24 -2.38 0.90
N SER A 211 12.87 -3.33 0.21
CA SER A 211 13.35 -3.16 -1.16
C SER A 211 12.18 -2.91 -2.13
N PHE A 212 11.07 -3.62 -1.93
CA PHE A 212 9.83 -3.42 -2.70
C PHE A 212 9.30 -2.00 -2.51
N TYR A 213 9.13 -1.55 -1.27
CA TYR A 213 8.69 -0.17 -0.99
C TYR A 213 9.58 0.88 -1.65
N ALA A 214 10.90 0.69 -1.67
CA ALA A 214 11.82 1.62 -2.31
C ALA A 214 11.74 1.57 -3.85
N LYS A 215 11.82 0.38 -4.45
CA LYS A 215 11.81 0.19 -5.91
C LYS A 215 10.49 0.59 -6.54
N HIS A 216 9.40 0.29 -5.86
CA HIS A 216 8.04 0.62 -6.31
C HIS A 216 7.57 1.98 -5.80
N ARG A 217 8.39 2.71 -5.06
CA ARG A 217 8.05 4.04 -4.51
C ARG A 217 6.71 4.03 -3.75
N ILE A 218 6.39 2.94 -3.04
CA ILE A 218 5.14 2.86 -2.26
C ILE A 218 5.24 3.86 -1.12
N LEU A 219 4.45 4.92 -1.20
CA LEU A 219 4.44 6.02 -0.24
C LEU A 219 3.60 5.70 0.99
N ASN A 220 3.80 6.48 2.04
CA ASN A 220 2.94 6.41 3.22
C ASN A 220 1.61 7.11 2.90
N GLY A 221 0.51 6.40 3.08
CA GLY A 221 -0.83 6.92 2.83
C GLY A 221 -1.72 5.83 2.24
N THR A 222 -2.93 6.22 1.82
CA THR A 222 -3.93 5.31 1.25
C THR A 222 -4.01 5.38 -0.28
N ASP A 223 -3.21 6.22 -0.92
CA ASP A 223 -3.27 6.39 -2.37
C ASP A 223 -2.47 5.32 -3.12
N ASP A 224 -1.31 4.94 -2.57
CA ASP A 224 -0.52 3.81 -3.05
C ASP A 224 -0.97 2.53 -2.36
N ALA A 225 -1.25 1.52 -3.17
CA ALA A 225 -1.72 0.23 -2.68
C ALA A 225 -0.83 -0.90 -3.19
N PHE A 226 -0.80 -2.01 -2.47
CA PHE A 226 -0.15 -3.21 -2.98
C PHE A 226 -0.83 -4.48 -2.49
N VAL A 227 -0.67 -5.53 -3.28
CA VAL A 227 -1.08 -6.90 -2.91
C VAL A 227 0.14 -7.80 -2.85
N VAL A 228 0.05 -8.90 -2.13
CA VAL A 228 1.07 -9.93 -2.02
C VAL A 228 0.65 -11.13 -2.84
N ARG A 229 1.57 -11.65 -3.67
CA ARG A 229 1.41 -12.91 -4.39
C ARG A 229 2.48 -13.89 -3.97
N ILE A 230 2.06 -15.15 -3.82
CA ILE A 230 2.93 -16.26 -3.45
C ILE A 230 3.15 -17.13 -4.69
N ASN A 231 4.43 -17.40 -5.01
CA ASN A 231 4.84 -18.27 -6.12
C ASN A 231 5.54 -19.55 -5.65
#